data_AF-A0A1G0WR62-F1
#
_entry.id   AF-A0A1G0WR62-F1
#
_cell.length_a   1.000
_cell.length_b   1.000
_cell.length_c   1.000
_cell.angle_alpha   90.00
_cell.angle_beta   90.00
_cell.angle_gamma   90.00
#
_symmetry.space_group_name_H-M   'P 1'
#
loop_
_entity.id
_entity.type
_entity.pdbx_description
1 polymer ?
#
loop_
_entity_poly.entity_id
_entity_poly.type
_entity_poly.pdbx_seq_one_letter_code
_entity_poly.pdbx_strand_id
1 'polypeptide(L)' 'MKTNAEIYFEEQMKNPEFRVNYSFAREKFKLEFMLEKLIENINNDFEKTKLLKQAKKIEKYVSRICLI' A
#
# COMPACT_ATOMS: atom_id res chain seq x y z
N MET A 1 5.70 -27.40 2.83
CA MET A 1 5.91 -27.66 1.39
C MET A 1 5.27 -26.50 0.64
N LYS A 2 6.00 -25.82 -0.25
CA LYS A 2 5.44 -24.66 -0.98
C LYS A 2 4.44 -25.15 -2.03
N THR A 3 3.38 -24.37 -2.24
CA THR A 3 2.41 -24.60 -3.32
C THR A 3 3.01 -24.22 -4.67
N ASN A 4 2.46 -24.76 -5.76
CA ASN A 4 2.89 -24.40 -7.12
C ASN A 4 2.75 -22.89 -7.40
N ALA A 5 1.76 -22.23 -6.79
CA ALA A 5 1.56 -20.79 -6.91
C ALA A 5 2.70 -19.99 -6.23
N GLU A 6 3.16 -20.43 -5.05
CA GLU A 6 4.28 -19.80 -4.35
C GLU A 6 5.59 -19.95 -5.12
N ILE A 7 5.84 -21.14 -5.69
CA ILE A 7 7.02 -21.39 -6.52
C ILE A 7 6.99 -20.49 -7.76
N TYR A 8 5.86 -20.42 -8.47
CA TYR A 8 5.70 -19.55 -9.63
C TYR A 8 5.95 -18.08 -9.30
N PHE A 9 5.38 -17.60 -8.20
CA PHE A 9 5.57 -16.23 -7.77
C PHE A 9 7.04 -15.92 -7.44
N GLU A 10 7.73 -16.83 -6.75
CA GLU A 10 9.16 -16.67 -6.44
C GLU A 10 10.03 -16.62 -7.70
N GLU A 11 9.72 -17.42 -8.71
CA GLU A 11 10.41 -17.36 -10.01
C GLU A 11 10.17 -16.03 -10.72
N GLN A 12 8.93 -15.52 -10.75
CA GLN A 12 8.63 -14.22 -11.35
C GLN A 12 9.37 -13.06 -10.63
N MET A 13 9.51 -13.15 -9.31
CA MET A 13 10.22 -12.14 -8.51
C MET A 13 11.74 -12.08 -8.79
N LYS A 14 12.31 -13.08 -9.47
CA LYS A 14 13.70 -13.02 -9.95
C LYS A 14 13.85 -12.08 -11.15
N ASN A 15 12.79 -11.85 -11.93
CA ASN A 15 12.81 -10.88 -13.01
C ASN A 15 12.79 -9.45 -12.42
N PRO A 16 13.82 -8.62 -12.68
CA PRO A 16 13.91 -7.27 -12.12
C PRO A 16 12.73 -6.36 -12.53
N GLU A 17 12.26 -6.45 -13.76
CA GLU A 17 11.16 -5.65 -14.28
C GLU A 17 9.84 -6.03 -13.60
N PHE A 18 9.54 -7.33 -13.53
CA PHE A 18 8.38 -7.84 -12.81
C PHE A 18 8.41 -7.39 -11.35
N ARG A 19 9.56 -7.53 -10.68
CA ARG A 19 9.74 -7.16 -9.27
C ARG A 19 9.47 -5.68 -9.02
N VAL A 20 9.96 -4.80 -9.90
CA VAL A 20 9.74 -3.35 -9.80
C VAL A 20 8.26 -3.03 -9.99
N ASN A 21 7.65 -3.52 -11.09
CA ASN A 21 6.24 -3.28 -11.39
C ASN A 21 5.32 -3.82 -10.28
N TYR A 22 5.61 -5.02 -9.78
CA TYR A 22 4.88 -5.61 -8.65
C TYR A 22 5.03 -4.78 -7.37
N SER A 23 6.24 -4.28 -7.08
CA SER A 23 6.48 -3.43 -5.91
C SER A 23 5.67 -2.13 -6.01
N PHE A 24 5.69 -1.46 -7.16
CA PHE A 24 4.88 -0.26 -7.39
C PHE A 24 3.38 -0.55 -7.27
N ALA A 25 2.89 -1.60 -7.92
CA ALA A 25 1.48 -1.98 -7.84
C ALA A 25 1.05 -2.27 -6.39
N ARG A 26 1.90 -2.95 -5.61
CA ARG A 26 1.65 -3.25 -4.19
C ARG A 26 1.59 -1.99 -3.34
N GLU A 27 2.52 -1.06 -3.52
CA GLU A 27 2.52 0.20 -2.75
C GLU A 27 1.36 1.11 -3.17
N LYS A 28 0.99 1.14 -4.46
CA LYS A 28 -0.23 1.80 -4.96
C LYS A 28 -1.48 1.26 -4.27
N PHE A 29 -1.68 -0.06 -4.29
CA PHE A 29 -2.86 -0.70 -3.68
C PHE A 29 -2.99 -0.37 -2.18
N LYS A 30 -1.89 -0.40 -1.44
CA LYS A 30 -1.88 -0.03 -0.02
C LYS A 30 -2.26 1.43 0.19
N LEU A 31 -1.76 2.35 -0.64
CA LEU A 31 -2.09 3.76 -0.55
C LEU A 31 -3.58 4.00 -0.83
N GLU A 32 -4.12 3.36 -1.88
CA GLU A 32 -5.55 3.40 -2.22
C GLU A 32 -6.40 2.93 -1.03
N PHE A 33 -6.05 1.79 -0.43
CA PHE A 33 -6.75 1.29 0.76
C PHE A 33 -6.69 2.26 1.96
N MET A 34 -5.54 2.90 2.19
CA MET A 34 -5.41 3.90 3.26
C MET A 34 -6.29 5.13 3.02
N LEU A 35 -6.39 5.57 1.76
CA LEU A 35 -7.22 6.71 1.35
C LEU A 35 -8.70 6.38 1.44
N GLU A 36 -9.13 5.21 0.97
CA GLU A 36 -10.52 4.73 1.09
C GLU A 36 -10.97 4.72 2.55
N LYS A 37 -10.12 4.19 3.44
CA LYS A 37 -10.41 4.19 4.88
C LYS A 37 -10.49 5.60 5.47
N LEU A 38 -9.66 6.54 5.00
CA LEU A 38 -9.76 7.93 5.44
C LEU A 38 -11.08 8.55 4.98
N ILE A 39 -11.47 8.33 3.72
CA ILE A 39 -12.74 8.80 3.14
C ILE A 39 -13.93 8.22 3.93
N GLU A 40 -13.91 6.93 4.22
CA GLU A 40 -14.92 6.27 5.05
C GLU A 40 -15.05 6.94 6.43
N ASN A 41 -13.93 7.22 7.10
CA ASN A 41 -13.95 7.88 8.41
C ASN A 41 -14.44 9.34 8.32
N ILE A 42 -14.17 10.05 7.23
CA ILE A 42 -14.72 11.39 6.97
C ILE A 42 -16.24 11.30 6.82
N ASN A 43 -16.73 10.36 6.01
CA ASN A 43 -18.17 10.17 5.78
C ASN A 43 -18.93 9.71 7.02
N ASN A 44 -18.24 9.07 7.97
CA ASN A 44 -18.79 8.65 9.26
C ASN A 44 -18.60 9.69 10.37
N ASP A 45 -18.30 10.95 10.03
CA ASP A 45 -18.14 12.08 10.98
C ASP A 45 -17.18 11.79 12.15
N PHE A 46 -16.07 11.08 11.89
CA PHE A 46 -15.07 10.85 12.92
C PHE A 46 -14.44 12.16 13.39
N GLU A 47 -14.03 12.19 14.67
CA GLU A 47 -13.35 13.35 15.25
C GLU A 47 -12.16 13.83 14.39
N LYS A 48 -12.08 15.15 14.18
CA LYS A 48 -11.00 15.81 13.43
C LYS A 48 -9.60 15.36 13.84
N THR A 49 -9.38 15.11 15.13
CA THR A 49 -8.07 14.65 15.65
C THR A 49 -7.70 13.25 15.14
N LYS A 50 -8.67 12.35 14.99
CA LYS A 50 -8.49 11.00 14.44
C LYS A 50 -8.23 11.07 12.93
N LEU A 51 -8.97 11.90 12.21
CA LEU A 51 -8.77 12.15 10.77
C LEU A 51 -7.36 12.70 10.48
N LEU A 52 -6.93 13.72 11.23
CA LEU A 52 -5.58 14.28 11.10
C LEU A 52 -4.48 13.26 11.39
N LYS A 53 -4.67 12.37 12.39
CA LYS A 53 -3.72 11.29 12.68
C LYS A 53 -3.62 10.32 11.50
N GLN A 54 -4.72 10.00 10.83
CA GLN A 54 -4.73 9.13 9.65
C GLN A 54 -4.09 9.80 8.44
N ALA A 55 -4.42 11.06 8.18
CA ALA A 55 -3.78 11.85 7.12
C ALA A 55 -2.25 11.89 7.29
N LYS A 56 -1.75 12.13 8.51
CA LYS A 56 -0.31 12.08 8.82
C LYS A 56 0.32 10.70 8.60
N LYS A 57 -0.44 9.61 8.77
CA LYS A 57 0.05 8.25 8.46
C LYS A 57 0.19 8.05 6.95
N ILE A 58 -0.77 8.55 6.18
CA ILE A 58 -0.73 8.52 4.71
C ILE A 58 0.45 9.36 4.21
N GLU A 59 0.62 10.57 4.71
CA GLU A 59 1.76 11.44 4.40
C GLU A 59 3.10 10.72 4.63
N LYS A 60 3.31 10.16 5.83
CA LYS A 60 4.52 9.38 6.15
C LYS A 60 4.72 8.18 5.23
N TYR A 61 3.64 7.51 4.86
CA TYR A 61 3.69 6.37 3.95
C TYR A 61 4.14 6.82 2.55
N VAL A 62 3.57 7.90 2.02
CA VAL A 62 3.96 8.51 0.73
C VAL A 62 5.42 8.92 0.74
N SER A 63 5.88 9.67 1.76
CA SER A 63 7.29 10.06 1.88
C SER A 63 8.23 8.85 1.84
N ARG A 64 7.84 7.74 2.46
CA ARG A 64 8.65 6.52 2.47
C ARG A 64 8.73 5.86 1.10
N ILE A 65 7.62 5.78 0.35
CA ILE A 65 7.60 5.11 -0.95
C ILE A 65 8.19 5.98 -2.07
N CYS A 66 8.21 7.31 -1.92
CA CYS A 66 8.88 8.22 -2.86
C CYS A 66 10.42 8.18 -2.75
N LEU A 67 10.96 7.58 -1.68
CA LEU A 67 12.39 7.34 -1.51
C LEU A 67 12.84 5.98 -2.07
N ILE A 68 11.90 5.18 -2.59
CA ILE A 68 12.14 3.90 -3.28
C ILE A 68 12.26 4.18 -4.78
#